data_AF-A0AAU7LYR2-F1
#
_entry.id   AF-A0AAU7LYR2-F1
#
_cell.length_a   1.000
_cell.length_b   1.000
_cell.length_c   1.000
_cell.angle_alpha   90.00
_cell.angle_beta   90.00
_cell.angle_gamma   90.00
#
_symmetry.space_group_name_H-M   'P 1'
#
loop_
_entity.id
_entity.type
_entity.pdbx_description
1 polymer ?
#
loop_
_entity_poly.entity_id
_entity_poly.type
_entity_poly.pdbx_seq_one_letter_code
_entity_poly.pdbx_strand_id
1 'polypeptide(L)'
;MLSDKPSHIAIVGGGFSGVCAAVQLVRSSPAPLHITLIEPRDRVGLGLAYSSTDPDHRLNGPTWVHSIDPEDSGHFTRWCEKQDLFSADPQALLPDGSAFVRACRLWQVYGSCLP
;
A
#
# COMPACT_ATOMS: atom_id res chain seq x y z
N MET A 1 -32.26 -5.06 -17.07
CA MET A 1 -31.94 -5.91 -15.91
C MET A 1 -30.44 -6.02 -15.84
N LEU A 2 -29.81 -5.46 -14.81
CA LEU A 2 -28.39 -5.72 -14.53
C LEU A 2 -28.26 -7.22 -14.24
N SER A 3 -27.20 -7.86 -14.73
CA SER A 3 -26.96 -9.28 -14.50
C SER A 3 -26.91 -9.56 -12.99
N ASP A 4 -27.63 -10.57 -12.51
CA ASP A 4 -27.57 -11.06 -11.12
C ASP A 4 -26.18 -11.64 -10.77
N LYS A 5 -25.29 -11.77 -11.75
CA LYS A 5 -23.93 -12.25 -11.54
C LYS A 5 -23.03 -11.06 -11.20
N PRO A 6 -22.28 -11.12 -10.07
CA PRO A 6 -21.31 -10.09 -9.76
C PRO A 6 -20.27 -9.98 -10.88
N SER A 7 -19.92 -8.75 -11.24
CA SER A 7 -18.86 -8.48 -12.22
C SER A 7 -17.56 -9.13 -11.75
N HIS A 8 -16.95 -9.93 -12.62
CA HIS A 8 -15.69 -10.61 -12.32
C HIS A 8 -14.52 -9.83 -12.93
N ILE A 9 -13.60 -9.38 -12.07
CA ILE A 9 -12.41 -8.63 -12.44
C ILE A 9 -11.17 -9.47 -12.10
N ALA A 10 -10.30 -9.68 -13.08
CA ALA A 10 -8.98 -10.27 -12.86
C ALA A 10 -7.92 -9.18 -12.86
N ILE A 11 -7.08 -9.14 -11.83
CA ILE A 11 -5.96 -8.20 -11.67
C ILE A 11 -4.67 -9.01 -11.75
N VAL A 12 -3.85 -8.74 -12.78
CA VAL A 12 -2.55 -9.40 -12.98
C VAL A 12 -1.45 -8.54 -12.35
N GLY A 13 -0.78 -9.11 -11.35
CA GLY A 13 0.20 -8.43 -10.51
C GLY A 13 -0.40 -8.04 -9.15
N GLY A 14 -0.07 -8.79 -8.11
CA GLY A 14 -0.46 -8.49 -6.74
C GLY A 14 0.61 -7.71 -6.00
N GLY A 15 1.28 -6.77 -6.66
CA GLY A 15 2.06 -5.73 -5.98
C GLY A 15 1.17 -4.64 -5.38
N PHE A 16 1.78 -3.59 -4.84
CA PHE A 16 1.06 -2.48 -4.21
C PHE A 16 -0.04 -1.90 -5.10
N SER A 17 0.27 -1.57 -6.35
CA SER A 17 -0.71 -1.00 -7.28
C SER A 17 -1.90 -1.93 -7.54
N GLY A 18 -1.69 -3.25 -7.65
CA GLY A 18 -2.76 -4.21 -7.87
C GLY A 18 -3.67 -4.36 -6.65
N VAL A 19 -3.09 -4.36 -5.45
CA VAL A 19 -3.86 -4.34 -4.19
C VAL A 19 -4.62 -3.04 -4.03
N CYS A 20 -3.98 -1.88 -4.25
CA CYS A 20 -4.64 -0.58 -4.18
C CYS A 20 -5.81 -0.52 -5.16
N ALA A 21 -5.64 -1.00 -6.39
CA ALA A 21 -6.72 -1.11 -7.36
C ALA A 21 -7.87 -2.00 -6.85
N ALA A 22 -7.57 -3.17 -6.28
CA ALA A 22 -8.58 -4.04 -5.70
C ALA A 22 -9.36 -3.36 -4.55
N VAL A 23 -8.64 -2.70 -3.63
CA VAL A 23 -9.25 -1.96 -2.51
C VAL A 23 -10.16 -0.85 -3.02
N GLN A 24 -9.71 -0.06 -3.99
CA GLN A 24 -10.52 1.03 -4.55
C GLN A 24 -11.72 0.51 -5.33
N LEU A 25 -11.59 -0.58 -6.09
CA LEU A 25 -12.73 -1.24 -6.74
C LEU A 25 -13.79 -1.68 -5.74
N VAL A 26 -13.39 -2.27 -4.61
CA VAL A 26 -14.31 -2.67 -3.54
C VAL A 26 -14.97 -1.45 -2.89
N ARG A 27 -14.21 -0.39 -2.62
CA ARG A 27 -14.73 0.85 -1.99
C ARG A 27 -15.71 1.60 -2.89
N SER A 28 -15.47 1.64 -4.20
CA SER A 28 -16.26 2.45 -5.14
C SER A 28 -17.41 1.69 -5.79
N SER A 29 -17.46 0.36 -5.71
CA SER A 29 -18.49 -0.42 -6.38
C SER A 29 -19.82 -0.42 -5.60
N PRO A 30 -20.95 -0.03 -6.22
CA PRO A 30 -22.26 -0.09 -5.59
C PRO A 30 -22.84 -1.52 -5.56
N ALA A 31 -22.18 -2.48 -6.20
CA ALA A 31 -22.61 -3.87 -6.31
C ALA A 31 -21.47 -4.84 -5.95
N PRO A 32 -21.79 -6.09 -5.53
CA PRO A 32 -20.78 -7.09 -5.24
C PRO A 32 -19.86 -7.35 -6.44
N LEU A 33 -18.56 -7.45 -6.17
CA LEU A 33 -17.54 -7.80 -7.15
C LEU A 33 -16.92 -9.16 -6.81
N HIS A 34 -16.60 -9.92 -7.85
CA HIS A 34 -15.69 -11.06 -7.73
C HIS A 34 -14.32 -10.60 -8.25
N ILE A 35 -13.30 -10.56 -7.38
CA ILE A 35 -11.95 -10.11 -7.76
C ILE A 35 -10.98 -11.28 -7.64
N THR A 36 -10.26 -11.57 -8.73
CA THR A 36 -9.14 -12.51 -8.72
C THR A 36 -7.84 -11.74 -8.86
N LEU A 37 -6.99 -11.80 -7.83
CA LEU A 37 -5.66 -11.21 -7.85
C LEU A 37 -4.62 -12.29 -8.16
N ILE A 38 -3.81 -12.07 -9.18
CA ILE A 38 -2.80 -13.03 -9.65
C ILE A 38 -1.42 -12.50 -9.30
N GLU A 39 -0.76 -13.14 -8.35
CA GLU A 39 0.60 -12.82 -7.91
C GLU A 39 1.44 -14.11 -7.86
N PRO A 40 2.55 -14.19 -8.61
CA PRO A 40 3.40 -15.38 -8.58
C PRO A 40 4.19 -15.55 -7.27
N ARG A 41 4.32 -14.50 -6.45
CA ARG A 41 5.02 -14.54 -5.15
C ARG A 41 4.07 -14.97 -4.02
N ASP A 42 4.64 -15.53 -2.96
CA ASP A 42 3.90 -15.97 -1.76
C ASP A 42 3.24 -14.82 -0.99
N ARG A 43 3.71 -13.58 -1.20
CA ARG A 43 3.18 -12.38 -0.55
C ARG A 43 2.65 -11.39 -1.57
N VAL A 44 1.36 -11.14 -1.46
CA VAL A 44 0.65 -10.03 -2.09
C VAL A 44 1.01 -8.70 -1.42
N GLY A 45 0.93 -7.60 -2.16
CA GLY A 45 1.05 -6.23 -1.70
C GLY A 45 2.42 -5.59 -1.87
N LEU A 46 3.48 -6.39 -1.79
CA LEU A 46 4.84 -5.87 -1.84
C LEU A 46 5.27 -5.51 -3.26
N GLY A 47 4.96 -6.39 -4.22
CA GLY A 47 5.47 -6.28 -5.59
C GLY A 47 7.00 -6.18 -5.63
N LEU A 48 7.56 -5.68 -6.73
CA LEU A 48 9.01 -5.46 -6.83
C LEU A 48 9.50 -4.31 -5.95
N ALA A 49 8.72 -3.24 -5.83
CA ALA A 49 9.14 -2.01 -5.15
C ALA A 49 9.33 -2.18 -3.64
N TYR A 50 8.56 -3.06 -2.99
CA TYR A 50 8.56 -3.18 -1.53
C TYR A 50 8.99 -4.57 -1.02
N SER A 51 9.37 -5.49 -1.92
CA SER A 51 9.88 -6.83 -1.54
C SER A 51 11.37 -6.89 -1.26
N SER A 52 12.09 -5.78 -1.46
CA SER A 52 13.52 -5.70 -1.18
C SER A 52 13.83 -6.02 0.28
N THR A 53 14.79 -6.92 0.50
CA THR A 53 15.35 -7.24 1.82
C THR A 53 16.57 -6.38 2.16
N ASP A 54 17.06 -5.57 1.21
CA ASP A 54 18.12 -4.60 1.48
C ASP A 54 17.62 -3.63 2.55
N PRO A 55 18.27 -3.58 3.73
CA PRO A 55 17.85 -2.70 4.79
C PRO A 55 17.85 -1.25 4.32
N ASP A 56 18.80 -0.82 3.50
CA ASP A 56 19.01 0.60 3.16
C ASP A 56 18.14 1.08 2.00
N HIS A 57 17.32 0.21 1.42
CA HIS A 57 16.36 0.58 0.40
C HIS A 57 15.24 1.45 0.99
N ARG A 58 15.31 2.76 0.72
CA ARG A 58 14.30 3.77 1.09
C ARG A 58 13.27 3.98 -0.01
N LEU A 59 12.11 4.49 0.38
CA LEU A 59 11.11 4.97 -0.57
C LEU A 59 11.70 6.07 -1.46
N ASN A 60 11.23 6.15 -2.70
CA ASN A 60 11.63 7.16 -3.68
C ASN A 60 11.00 8.55 -3.45
N GLY A 61 10.19 8.69 -2.40
CA GLY A 61 9.46 9.91 -2.07
C GLY A 61 9.10 9.96 -0.58
N PRO A 62 8.75 11.13 -0.07
CA PRO A 62 8.43 11.32 1.34
C PRO A 62 7.10 10.64 1.72
N THR A 63 6.89 10.34 3.00
CA THR A 63 5.73 9.54 3.45
C THR A 63 4.36 10.06 2.97
N TRP A 64 4.15 11.36 2.79
CA TRP A 64 2.84 11.90 2.37
C TRP A 64 2.47 11.65 0.90
N VAL A 65 3.41 11.22 0.04
CA VAL A 65 3.08 10.87 -1.35
C VAL A 65 2.67 9.41 -1.51
N HIS A 66 2.88 8.59 -0.48
CA HIS A 66 2.58 7.17 -0.49
C HIS A 66 1.29 6.90 0.27
N SER A 67 0.14 7.19 -0.34
CA SER A 67 -1.17 6.84 0.22
C SER A 67 -1.96 5.89 -0.67
N ILE A 68 -2.61 4.91 -0.04
CA ILE A 68 -3.66 4.10 -0.69
C ILE A 68 -4.96 4.90 -0.85
N ASP A 69 -5.17 5.89 0.01
CA ASP A 69 -6.38 6.67 0.09
C ASP A 69 -6.14 8.05 -0.54
N PRO A 70 -6.72 8.34 -1.71
CA PRO A 70 -6.51 9.62 -2.38
C PRO A 70 -7.06 10.80 -1.58
N GLU A 71 -8.00 10.57 -0.65
CA GLU A 71 -8.58 11.61 0.20
C GLU A 71 -7.76 11.86 1.48
N ASP A 72 -6.80 10.98 1.77
CA ASP A 72 -5.98 11.04 2.99
C ASP A 72 -4.50 10.76 2.70
N SER A 73 -3.82 11.75 2.11
CA SER A 73 -2.38 11.71 1.83
C SER A 73 -1.51 11.59 3.08
N GLY A 74 -2.04 12.00 4.25
CA GLY A 74 -1.34 11.94 5.53
C GLY A 74 -1.40 10.57 6.22
N HIS A 75 -2.19 9.62 5.71
CA HIS A 75 -2.43 8.32 6.35
C HIS A 75 -1.12 7.59 6.67
N PHE A 76 -0.22 7.48 5.69
CA PHE A 76 1.03 6.76 5.86
C PHE A 76 1.98 7.47 6.82
N THR A 77 2.07 8.81 6.76
CA THR A 77 2.85 9.61 7.70
C THR A 77 2.41 9.37 9.15
N ARG A 78 1.10 9.48 9.42
CA ARG A 78 0.55 9.26 10.78
C ARG A 78 0.74 7.82 11.27
N TRP A 79 0.68 6.84 10.37
CA TRP A 79 1.01 5.47 10.72
C TRP A 79 2.48 5.33 11.12
N CYS A 80 3.41 5.95 10.37
CA CYS A 80 4.84 5.91 10.68
C CYS A 80 5.14 6.51 12.06
N GLU A 81 4.50 7.64 12.39
CA GLU A 81 4.58 8.29 13.71
C GLU A 81 4.05 7.35 14.81
N LYS A 82 2.87 6.74 14.59
CA LYS A 82 2.27 5.80 15.56
C LYS A 82 3.12 4.57 15.82
N GLN A 83 3.89 4.12 14.83
CA GLN A 83 4.83 3.01 14.94
C GLN A 83 6.22 3.43 15.45
N ASP A 84 6.41 4.70 15.81
CA ASP A 84 7.67 5.27 16.27
C ASP A 84 8.84 5.04 15.30
N LEU A 85 8.56 5.02 14.00
CA LEU A 85 9.57 4.69 12.99
C LEU A 85 10.67 5.76 12.87
N PHE A 86 10.36 7.01 13.20
CA PHE A 86 11.33 8.10 13.11
C PHE A 86 12.34 8.07 14.27
N SER A 87 11.92 7.62 15.45
CA SER A 87 12.83 7.35 16.56
C SER A 87 13.70 6.12 16.29
N ALA A 88 13.10 5.08 15.69
CA ALA A 88 13.80 3.83 15.35
C ALA A 88 14.78 3.96 14.17
N ASP A 89 14.52 4.88 13.23
CA ASP A 89 15.38 5.21 12.09
C ASP A 89 15.49 6.74 11.93
N PRO A 90 16.32 7.42 12.76
CA PRO A 90 16.47 8.87 12.69
C PRO A 90 16.96 9.38 11.33
N GLN A 91 17.66 8.54 10.56
CA GLN A 91 18.12 8.85 9.21
C GLN A 91 16.97 8.91 8.19
N ALA A 92 15.78 8.43 8.55
CA ALA A 92 14.61 8.60 7.70
C ALA A 92 14.11 10.05 7.67
N LEU A 93 14.37 10.85 8.71
CA LEU A 93 13.87 12.21 8.86
C LEU A 93 14.93 13.23 8.41
N LEU A 94 14.58 14.06 7.43
CA LEU A 94 15.42 15.16 6.96
C LEU A 94 15.15 16.46 7.75
N PRO A 95 16.07 17.45 7.74
CA PRO A 95 15.90 18.70 8.47
C PRO A 95 14.68 19.53 8.06
N ASP A 96 14.15 19.32 6.86
CA ASP A 96 12.95 19.98 6.35
C ASP A 96 11.64 19.30 6.79
N GLY A 97 11.73 18.25 7.61
CA GLY A 97 10.59 17.47 8.08
C GLY A 97 10.12 16.38 7.10
N SER A 98 10.76 16.23 5.94
CA SER A 98 10.47 15.14 5.02
C SER A 98 10.99 13.80 5.54
N ALA A 99 10.19 12.75 5.37
CA ALA A 99 10.52 11.42 5.88
C ALA A 99 10.59 10.37 4.75
N PHE A 100 11.76 9.75 4.58
CA PHE A 100 12.03 8.70 3.59
C PHE A 100 12.28 7.37 4.31
N VAL A 101 11.19 6.71 4.70
CA VAL A 101 11.28 5.44 5.44
C VAL A 101 11.73 4.29 4.54
N ARG A 102 12.21 3.19 5.15
CA ARG A 102 12.61 1.97 4.45
C ARG A 102 11.40 1.37 3.71
N ALA A 103 11.60 0.99 2.45
CA ALA A 103 10.54 0.59 1.53
C ALA A 103 9.72 -0.61 2.05
N CYS A 104 10.36 -1.53 2.80
CA CYS A 104 9.72 -2.68 3.42
C CYS A 104 8.65 -2.32 4.48
N ARG A 105 8.64 -1.08 5.00
CA ARG A 105 7.66 -0.61 6.00
C ARG A 105 6.31 -0.23 5.39
N LEU A 106 6.26 0.17 4.12
CA LEU A 106 5.02 0.65 3.49
C LEU A 106 3.89 -0.39 3.54
N TRP A 107 4.22 -1.67 3.29
CA TRP A 107 3.22 -2.74 3.33
C TRP A 107 2.73 -3.09 4.74
N GLN A 108 3.51 -2.83 5.79
CA GLN A 108 3.07 -3.08 7.17
C GLN A 108 1.88 -2.22 7.56
N VAL A 109 1.72 -1.05 6.92
CA VAL A 109 0.57 -0.16 7.08
C VAL A 109 -0.67 -0.85 6.52
N TYR A 110 -0.63 -1.17 5.23
CA TYR A 110 -1.82 -1.54 4.48
C TYR A 110 -2.18 -3.02 4.62
N GLY A 111 -1.20 -3.88 4.93
CA GLY A 111 -1.47 -5.27 5.33
C GLY A 111 -2.30 -5.35 6.62
N SER A 112 -2.19 -4.36 7.52
CA SER A 112 -3.02 -4.28 8.73
C SER A 112 -4.40 -3.65 8.51
N CYS A 113 -4.61 -3.03 7.34
CA CYS A 113 -5.88 -2.42 6.95
C CYS A 113 -6.75 -3.32 6.05
N LEU A 114 -6.23 -4.48 5.65
CA LEU A 114 -7.02 -5.51 4.98
C LEU A 114 -7.81 -6.31 6.04
N PRO A 115 -9.09 -6.63 5.77
CA PRO A 115 -9.94 -7.38 6.70
C PRO A 115 -9.42 -8.78 7.00
#